data_AF-A0A2U8JDZ1-F1
#
_entry.id   AF-A0A2U8JDZ1-F1
#
_cell.length_a   1.000
_cell.length_b   1.000
_cell.length_c   1.000
_cell.angle_alpha   90.00
_cell.angle_beta   90.00
_cell.angle_gamma   90.00
#
_symmetry.space_group_name_H-M   'P 1'
#
loop_
_entity.id
_entity.type
_entity.pdbx_description
1 polymer ?
#
loop_
_entity_poly.entity_id
_entity_poly.type
_entity_poly.pdbx_seq_one_letter_code
_entity_poly.pdbx_strand_id
1 'polypeptide(L)'
;MNGKLLALSLFSLSVSHSVISAEINLYGAGGPHHALNEIVQKFKENDRFKDIKININPGPYTTWESCAKGLDKSCNTGPADILWGTSENYYAVLEDEFKKYGFTSKLSKSIYLRPAVILVQKVTLNIYMELKI
;
A
#
# COMPACT_ATOMS: atom_id res chain seq x y z
N MET A 1 11.25 16.62 66.12
CA MET A 1 11.55 17.54 65.00
C MET A 1 12.81 17.03 64.33
N ASN A 2 12.71 16.24 63.26
CA ASN A 2 12.47 16.62 61.85
C ASN A 2 13.80 16.66 61.10
N GLY A 3 14.01 15.69 60.21
CA GLY A 3 15.18 15.64 59.33
C GLY A 3 15.06 14.51 58.32
N LYS A 4 14.01 14.59 57.49
CA LYS A 4 13.56 13.64 56.47
C LYS A 4 14.70 12.95 55.68
N LEU A 5 14.64 11.62 55.61
CA LEU A 5 15.26 10.84 54.53
C LEU A 5 14.69 11.31 53.18
N LEU A 6 15.56 11.77 52.27
CA LEU A 6 15.24 11.86 50.85
C LEU A 6 15.83 10.64 50.14
N ALA A 7 15.01 9.62 49.93
CA ALA A 7 15.29 8.56 48.96
C ALA A 7 14.78 9.03 47.60
N LEU A 8 15.69 9.47 46.71
CA LEU A 8 15.37 9.69 45.30
C LEU A 8 15.29 8.34 44.60
N SER A 9 14.08 7.81 44.45
CA SER A 9 13.79 6.70 43.53
C SER A 9 13.78 7.22 42.09
N LEU A 10 14.87 7.04 41.36
CA LEU A 10 14.90 7.17 39.90
C LEU A 10 14.26 5.92 39.30
N PHE A 11 12.93 5.93 39.21
CA PHE A 11 12.21 4.98 38.37
C PHE A 11 12.36 5.45 36.92
N SER A 12 13.49 5.12 36.29
CA SER A 12 13.65 5.26 34.85
C SER A 12 12.72 4.27 34.17
N LEU A 13 11.50 4.73 33.90
CA LEU A 13 10.51 4.05 33.09
C LEU A 13 11.05 4.03 31.66
N SER A 14 11.91 3.05 31.36
CA SER A 14 12.24 2.72 29.97
C SER A 14 10.96 2.21 29.33
N VAL A 15 10.24 3.11 28.68
CA VAL A 15 9.13 2.76 27.79
C VAL A 15 9.74 1.93 26.68
N SER A 16 9.71 0.62 26.86
CA SER A 16 9.95 -0.34 25.80
C SER A 16 8.90 -0.07 24.74
N HIS A 17 9.27 0.69 23.71
CA HIS A 17 8.51 0.76 22.47
C HIS A 17 8.60 -0.62 21.84
N SER A 18 7.76 -1.54 22.30
CA SER A 18 7.41 -2.75 21.58
C SER A 18 6.60 -2.31 20.38
N VAL A 19 7.27 -1.74 19.38
CA VAL A 19 6.67 -1.53 18.07
C VAL A 19 6.47 -2.95 17.54
N ILE A 20 5.25 -3.48 17.67
CA ILE A 20 4.85 -4.62 16.86
C ILE A 20 5.21 -4.20 15.45
N SER A 21 6.18 -4.89 14.83
CA SER A 21 6.60 -4.64 13.46
C SER A 21 5.38 -4.87 12.57
N ALA A 22 4.60 -3.82 12.34
CA ALA A 22 3.41 -3.87 11.54
C ALA A 22 3.85 -4.12 10.09
N GLU A 23 3.33 -5.19 9.50
CA GLU A 23 3.47 -5.49 8.09
C GLU A 23 2.17 -5.06 7.41
N ILE A 24 2.29 -4.30 6.31
CA ILE A 24 1.17 -3.83 5.49
C ILE A 24 1.38 -4.33 4.07
N ASN A 25 0.41 -5.07 3.54
CA ASN A 25 0.46 -5.68 2.23
C ASN A 25 -0.50 -4.98 1.26
N LEU A 26 0.06 -4.35 0.24
CA LEU A 26 -0.66 -3.71 -0.85
C LEU A 26 -0.65 -4.65 -2.06
N TYR A 27 -1.81 -4.82 -2.71
CA TYR A 27 -1.95 -5.60 -3.95
C TYR A 27 -2.76 -4.84 -5.00
N GLY A 28 -2.42 -5.05 -6.27
CA GLY A 28 -3.17 -4.47 -7.38
C GLY A 28 -2.46 -4.55 -8.73
N ALA A 29 -3.05 -3.89 -9.73
CA ALA A 29 -2.55 -3.91 -11.09
C ALA A 29 -1.19 -3.18 -11.25
N GLY A 30 -0.37 -3.65 -12.19
CA GLY A 30 0.87 -2.99 -12.59
C GLY A 30 0.63 -1.55 -13.11
N GLY A 31 1.68 -0.73 -13.08
CA GLY A 31 1.61 0.71 -13.41
C GLY A 31 1.74 1.62 -12.18
N PRO A 32 0.70 1.80 -11.33
CA PRO A 32 0.74 2.71 -10.17
C PRO A 32 1.82 2.41 -9.13
N HIS A 33 2.32 1.18 -9.09
CA HIS A 33 3.30 0.73 -8.10
C HIS A 33 4.60 1.54 -8.05
N HIS A 34 5.04 2.15 -9.15
CA HIS A 34 6.19 3.06 -9.13
C HIS A 34 5.93 4.25 -8.21
N ALA A 35 4.78 4.92 -8.35
CA ALA A 35 4.39 6.02 -7.49
C ALA A 35 4.16 5.54 -6.04
N LEU A 36 3.57 4.36 -5.85
CA LEU A 36 3.39 3.79 -4.51
C LEU A 36 4.75 3.53 -3.82
N ASN A 37 5.75 3.05 -4.56
CA ASN A 37 7.10 2.84 -4.01
C ASN A 37 7.72 4.17 -3.55
N GLU A 38 7.59 5.24 -4.34
CA GLU A 38 8.06 6.58 -3.95
C GLU A 38 7.32 7.11 -2.72
N ILE A 39 5.99 6.92 -2.67
CA ILE A 39 5.17 7.29 -1.51
C ILE A 39 5.63 6.53 -0.26
N VAL A 40 5.89 5.22 -0.36
CA VAL A 40 6.39 4.41 0.75
C VAL A 40 7.77 4.86 1.21
N GLN A 41 8.67 5.18 0.28
CA GLN A 41 9.99 5.74 0.63
C GLN A 41 9.84 7.05 1.40
N LYS A 42 9.01 7.97 0.91
CA LYS A 42 8.72 9.25 1.60
C LYS A 42 8.03 9.07 2.94
N PHE A 43 7.07 8.16 3.03
CA PHE A 43 6.37 7.83 4.27
C PHE A 43 7.34 7.34 5.36
N LYS A 44 8.35 6.56 4.96
CA LYS A 44 9.38 6.03 5.86
C LYS A 44 10.48 7.03 6.25
N GLU A 45 10.52 8.23 5.67
CA GLU A 45 11.41 9.31 6.14
C GLU A 45 11.00 9.82 7.54
N ASN A 46 9.77 9.55 7.98
CA ASN A 46 9.34 9.81 9.35
C ASN A 46 9.78 8.66 10.27
N ASP A 47 10.60 8.97 11.29
CA ASP A 47 11.13 7.99 12.24
C ASP A 47 10.07 7.12 12.92
N ARG A 48 8.83 7.61 13.05
CA ARG A 48 7.72 6.83 13.64
C ARG A 48 7.28 5.65 12.76
N PHE A 49 7.58 5.70 11.47
CA PHE A 49 7.11 4.73 10.47
C PHE A 49 8.25 3.93 9.83
N LYS A 50 9.51 4.22 10.16
CA LYS A 50 10.69 3.62 9.53
C LYS A 50 10.71 2.09 9.61
N ASP A 51 10.21 1.55 10.73
CA ASP A 51 10.24 0.12 11.04
C ASP A 51 8.98 -0.63 10.55
N ILE A 52 8.02 0.06 9.90
CA ILE A 52 6.85 -0.59 9.29
C ILE A 52 7.30 -1.28 7.99
N LYS A 53 7.04 -2.59 7.89
CA LYS A 53 7.26 -3.32 6.63
C LYS A 53 6.07 -3.07 5.72
N ILE A 54 6.30 -2.50 4.53
CA ILE A 54 5.25 -2.24 3.55
C ILE A 54 5.63 -2.99 2.28
N ASN A 55 4.80 -3.97 1.90
CA ASN A 55 4.99 -4.78 0.71
C ASN A 55 4.06 -4.28 -0.39
N ILE A 56 4.59 -4.00 -1.57
CA ILE A 56 3.83 -3.62 -2.76
C ILE A 56 3.92 -4.77 -3.75
N ASN A 57 2.79 -5.37 -4.08
CA ASN A 57 2.71 -6.58 -4.91
C ASN A 57 1.95 -6.27 -6.23
N PRO A 58 2.64 -5.69 -7.23
CA PRO A 58 2.03 -5.36 -8.50
C PRO A 58 2.00 -6.56 -9.44
N GLY A 59 0.91 -6.73 -10.18
CA GLY A 59 0.87 -7.71 -11.25
C GLY A 59 -0.53 -7.95 -11.82
N PRO A 60 -0.64 -8.85 -12.81
CA PRO A 60 -1.92 -9.39 -13.21
C PRO A 60 -2.65 -10.01 -12.01
N TYR A 61 -3.97 -9.87 -11.95
CA TYR A 61 -4.80 -10.33 -10.83
C TYR A 61 -4.49 -11.77 -10.39
N THR A 62 -4.35 -12.69 -11.34
CA THR A 62 -4.10 -14.11 -11.10
C THR A 62 -2.75 -14.42 -10.46
N THR A 63 -1.79 -13.50 -10.49
CA THR A 63 -0.46 -13.73 -9.92
C THR A 63 -0.41 -13.48 -8.41
N TRP A 64 -1.44 -12.85 -7.83
CA TRP A 64 -1.43 -12.47 -6.42
C TRP A 64 -2.75 -12.70 -5.69
N GLU A 65 -3.85 -13.01 -6.38
CA GLU A 65 -5.17 -13.12 -5.73
C GLU A 65 -5.20 -14.16 -4.59
N SER A 66 -4.50 -15.28 -4.73
CA SER A 66 -4.48 -16.34 -3.73
C SER A 66 -3.75 -15.89 -2.47
N CYS A 67 -2.62 -15.18 -2.61
CA CYS A 67 -1.87 -14.56 -1.52
C CYS A 67 -2.70 -13.49 -0.82
N ALA A 68 -3.28 -12.57 -1.60
CA ALA A 68 -4.08 -11.46 -1.09
C ALA A 68 -5.32 -11.94 -0.32
N LYS A 69 -5.95 -13.04 -0.76
CA LYS A 69 -7.07 -13.70 -0.08
C LYS A 69 -6.63 -14.53 1.13
N GLY A 70 -5.32 -14.67 1.39
CA GLY A 70 -4.74 -15.50 2.45
C GLY A 70 -4.92 -17.01 2.22
N LEU A 71 -5.19 -17.43 0.99
CA LEU A 71 -5.45 -18.83 0.63
C LEU A 71 -4.16 -19.60 0.30
N ASP A 72 -3.15 -18.91 -0.21
CA ASP A 72 -1.85 -19.50 -0.54
C ASP A 72 -0.83 -19.19 0.56
N LYS A 73 -0.35 -20.26 1.21
CA LYS A 73 0.63 -20.19 2.30
C LYS A 73 2.07 -20.14 1.83
N SER A 74 2.32 -20.33 0.53
CA SER A 74 3.66 -20.24 -0.06
C SER A 74 4.10 -18.80 -0.32
N CYS A 75 3.17 -17.86 -0.23
CA CYS A 75 3.44 -16.44 -0.43
C CYS A 75 4.36 -15.91 0.67
N ASN A 76 5.36 -15.13 0.26
CA ASN A 76 6.27 -14.43 1.19
C ASN A 76 5.62 -13.20 1.84
N THR A 77 4.34 -12.97 1.55
CA THR A 77 3.52 -11.84 1.99
C THR A 77 2.19 -12.37 2.54
N GLY A 78 1.58 -11.59 3.44
CA GLY A 78 0.31 -11.93 4.07
C GLY A 78 -0.92 -11.57 3.21
N PRO A 79 -2.14 -11.77 3.78
CA PRO A 79 -3.38 -11.29 3.16
C PRO A 79 -3.33 -9.78 2.91
N ALA A 80 -4.14 -9.31 1.97
CA ALA A 80 -4.19 -7.91 1.61
C ALA A 80 -4.71 -7.06 2.79
N ASP A 81 -4.02 -5.94 3.02
CA ASP A 81 -4.50 -4.85 3.88
C ASP A 81 -5.10 -3.73 3.03
N ILE A 82 -4.53 -3.51 1.85
CA ILE A 82 -4.95 -2.48 0.91
C ILE A 82 -4.96 -3.08 -0.51
N LEU A 83 -6.05 -2.82 -1.23
CA LEU A 83 -6.15 -3.11 -2.66
C LEU A 83 -6.17 -1.79 -3.43
N TRP A 84 -5.45 -1.71 -4.55
CA TRP A 84 -5.56 -0.59 -5.48
C TRP A 84 -6.09 -1.03 -6.85
N GLY A 85 -6.93 -0.18 -7.44
CA GLY A 85 -7.42 -0.33 -8.80
C GLY A 85 -6.87 0.75 -9.72
N THR A 86 -6.82 0.47 -11.02
CA THR A 86 -6.42 1.43 -12.07
C THR A 86 -7.62 2.10 -12.75
N SER A 87 -8.84 1.65 -12.46
CA SER A 87 -10.09 2.15 -13.03
C SER A 87 -11.28 1.64 -12.20
N GLU A 88 -12.43 2.31 -12.32
CA GLU A 88 -13.65 1.97 -11.57
C GLU A 88 -14.20 0.57 -11.92
N ASN A 89 -14.13 0.16 -13.19
CA ASN A 89 -14.55 -1.19 -13.59
C ASN A 89 -13.63 -2.29 -13.03
N TYR A 90 -12.32 -2.02 -12.94
CA TYR A 90 -11.39 -2.95 -12.30
C TYR A 90 -11.60 -2.98 -10.79
N TYR A 91 -11.86 -1.83 -10.17
CA TYR A 91 -12.25 -1.74 -8.77
C TYR A 91 -13.52 -2.55 -8.46
N ALA A 92 -14.55 -2.51 -9.32
CA ALA A 92 -15.77 -3.29 -9.13
C ALA A 92 -15.50 -4.80 -9.08
N VAL A 93 -14.57 -5.31 -9.90
CA VAL A 93 -14.13 -6.71 -9.85
C VAL A 93 -13.42 -7.02 -8.52
N LEU A 94 -12.53 -6.13 -8.08
CA LEU A 94 -11.85 -6.30 -6.79
C LEU A 94 -12.86 -6.31 -5.63
N GLU A 95 -13.85 -5.42 -5.64
CA GLU A 95 -14.87 -5.39 -4.60
C GLU A 95 -15.65 -6.69 -4.54
N ASP A 96 -16.11 -7.22 -5.68
CA ASP A 96 -16.86 -8.48 -5.72
C ASP A 96 -16.02 -9.67 -5.19
N GLU A 97 -14.79 -9.79 -5.66
CA GLU A 97 -13.86 -10.87 -5.31
C GLU A 97 -13.40 -10.82 -3.84
N PHE A 98 -13.26 -9.60 -3.29
CA PHE A 98 -12.70 -9.38 -1.96
C PHE A 98 -13.75 -9.04 -0.89
N LYS A 99 -15.03 -8.94 -1.24
CA LYS A 99 -16.12 -8.59 -0.31
C LYS A 99 -16.15 -9.46 0.94
N LYS A 100 -16.00 -10.78 0.76
CA LYS A 100 -15.99 -11.75 1.87
C LYS A 100 -14.77 -11.64 2.79
N TYR A 101 -13.74 -10.89 2.37
CA TYR A 101 -12.52 -10.60 3.13
C TYR A 101 -12.54 -9.20 3.75
N GLY A 102 -13.67 -8.51 3.75
CA GLY A 102 -13.86 -7.22 4.44
C GLY A 102 -13.65 -5.99 3.57
N PHE A 103 -13.33 -6.15 2.29
CA PHE A 103 -13.23 -5.02 1.35
C PHE A 103 -14.61 -4.60 0.87
N THR A 104 -14.93 -3.30 0.93
CA THR A 104 -16.25 -2.79 0.56
C THR A 104 -16.15 -1.37 0.02
N SER A 105 -17.05 -1.01 -0.89
CA SER A 105 -17.26 0.35 -1.40
C SER A 105 -17.36 1.42 -0.33
N LYS A 106 -17.92 1.10 0.84
CA LYS A 106 -18.00 2.03 1.97
C LYS A 106 -16.63 2.48 2.51
N LEU A 107 -15.60 1.67 2.29
CA LEU A 107 -14.21 1.92 2.71
C LEU A 107 -13.30 2.24 1.52
N SER A 108 -13.87 2.35 0.32
CA SER A 108 -13.14 2.69 -0.90
C SER A 108 -13.09 4.21 -1.11
N LYS A 109 -12.05 4.69 -1.80
CA LYS A 109 -11.93 6.10 -2.18
C LYS A 109 -11.16 6.24 -3.49
N SER A 110 -11.72 6.96 -4.45
CA SER A 110 -10.96 7.43 -5.61
C SER A 110 -10.03 8.56 -5.18
N ILE A 111 -8.71 8.38 -5.38
CA ILE A 111 -7.69 9.34 -4.92
C ILE A 111 -7.13 10.16 -6.08
N TYR A 112 -6.94 9.55 -7.25
CA TYR A 112 -6.34 10.19 -8.42
C TYR A 112 -7.01 9.73 -9.72
N LEU A 113 -6.97 10.60 -10.73
CA LEU A 113 -7.36 10.31 -12.11
C LEU A 113 -6.22 10.75 -13.03
N ARG A 114 -6.04 10.04 -14.14
CA ARG A 114 -5.15 10.45 -15.23
C ARG A 114 -5.87 10.34 -16.57
N PRO A 115 -5.53 11.17 -17.57
CA PRO A 115 -6.04 10.98 -18.92
C PRO A 115 -5.56 9.63 -19.49
N ALA A 116 -6.40 9.03 -20.33
CA ALA A 116 -5.94 8.00 -21.24
C ALA A 116 -4.93 8.61 -22.21
N VAL A 117 -3.94 7.82 -22.62
CA VAL A 117 -2.88 8.26 -23.53
C VAL A 117 -2.72 7.26 -24.64
N ILE A 118 -2.37 7.76 -25.82
CA ILE A 118 -1.95 6.91 -26.92
C ILE A 118 -0.43 6.96 -26.98
N LEU A 119 0.20 5.83 -26.68
CA LEU A 119 1.65 5.69 -26.75
C LEU A 119 2.05 5.29 -28.16
N VAL A 120 2.93 6.08 -28.77
CA VAL A 120 3.31 5.94 -30.17
C VAL A 120 4.80 5.62 -30.26
N GLN A 121 5.20 4.82 -31.24
CA GLN A 121 6.63 4.61 -31.48
C GLN A 121 7.25 5.92 -31.98
N LYS A 122 8.47 6.23 -31.52
CA LYS A 122 9.20 7.46 -31.85
C LYS A 122 9.26 7.76 -33.37
N VAL A 123 9.27 6.73 -34.22
CA VAL A 123 9.36 6.86 -35.68
C VAL A 123 8.00 7.18 -36.33
N THR A 124 6.89 6.89 -35.66
CA THR A 124 5.51 7.07 -36.18
C THR A 124 4.95 8.48 -35.89
N LEU A 125 5.78 9.40 -35.36
CA LEU A 125 5.34 10.72 -34.90
C LEU A 125 4.65 11.55 -35.99
N ASN A 126 5.05 11.38 -37.26
CA ASN A 126 4.53 12.17 -38.38
C ASN A 126 3.08 11.80 -38.76
N ILE A 127 2.64 10.56 -38.52
CA ILE A 127 1.27 10.11 -38.84
C ILE A 127 0.30 10.50 -37.71
N TYR A 128 0.79 10.54 -36.46
CA TYR A 128 -0.03 10.81 -35.29
C TYR A 128 -0.52 12.25 -35.18
N MET A 129 0.23 13.23 -35.68
CA MET A 129 -0.21 14.64 -35.65
C MET A 129 -1.42 14.91 -36.56
N GLU A 130 -1.71 14.04 -37.52
CA GLU A 130 -2.87 14.18 -38.43
C GLU A 130 -4.16 13.54 -37.88
N LEU A 131 -4.07 12.65 -36.90
CA LEU A 131 -5.21 11.86 -36.40
C LEU A 131 -6.18 12.62 -35.49
N LYS A 132 -5.90 13.90 -35.14
CA LYS A 132 -6.77 14.83 -34.36
C LYS A 132 -7.86 14.13 -33.53
N ILE A 133 -7.45 13.40 -32.50
CA ILE A 133 -8.34 12.95 -31.41
C ILE A 133 -8.29 14.01 -30.32
#